data_AF-A0A7Y2KYH8-F1
#
_entry.id   AF-A0A7Y2KYH8-F1
#
_cell.length_a   1.000
_cell.length_b   1.000
_cell.length_c   1.000
_cell.angle_alpha   90.00
_cell.angle_beta   90.00
_cell.angle_gamma   90.00
#
_symmetry.space_group_name_H-M   'P 1'
#
loop_
_entity.id
_entity.type
_entity.pdbx_description
1 polymer ?
#
loop_
_entity_poly.entity_id
_entity_poly.type
_entity_poly.pdbx_seq_one_letter_code
_entity_poly.pdbx_strand_id
1 'polypeptide(L)'
;PPENLDTSGIFKPPASGLWCRLNIQYATAFMAGMADKPYTRKPGQISIQCFTRVRTGIKAINELADSLEAHFGYWSSGDLECMEATQVVAGEFEGFYQINVNIRFRAG
;
A
#
# COMPACT_ATOMS: atom_id res chain seq x y z
N PRO A 1 7.54 -2.66 14.85
CA PRO A 1 7.68 -3.04 16.27
C PRO A 1 7.85 -1.77 17.12
N PRO A 2 7.60 -1.81 18.44
CA PRO A 2 7.71 -0.64 19.32
C PRO A 2 9.12 -0.01 19.33
N GLU A 3 10.16 -0.76 18.95
CA GLU A 3 11.53 -0.23 18.73
C GLU A 3 11.67 0.77 17.58
N ASN A 4 10.70 0.84 16.66
CA ASN A 4 10.70 1.79 15.53
C ASN A 4 9.82 3.03 15.80
N LEU A 5 9.29 3.17 17.01
CA LEU A 5 8.52 4.33 17.46
C LEU A 5 9.36 5.08 18.49
N ASP A 6 9.71 6.34 18.20
CA ASP A 6 10.23 7.25 19.23
C ASP A 6 9.07 7.70 20.14
N THR A 7 9.41 8.11 21.36
CA THR A 7 8.60 8.81 22.36
C THR A 7 7.80 10.01 21.79
N SER A 8 8.20 10.52 20.62
CA SER A 8 7.53 11.59 19.86
C SER A 8 6.40 11.11 18.92
N GLY A 9 6.23 9.79 18.73
CA GLY A 9 5.26 9.20 17.80
C GLY A 9 5.70 9.19 16.32
N ILE A 10 6.92 9.65 16.01
CA ILE A 10 7.47 9.68 14.66
C ILE A 10 8.11 8.33 14.34
N PHE A 11 7.66 7.69 13.25
CA PHE A 11 8.27 6.45 12.76
C PHE A 11 9.69 6.70 12.25
N LYS A 12 10.67 5.99 12.79
CA LYS A 12 12.03 5.98 12.26
C LYS A 12 12.22 4.76 11.36
N PRO A 13 12.70 4.94 10.12
CA PRO A 13 13.09 3.81 9.27
C PRO A 13 14.08 2.92 10.01
N PRO A 14 13.90 1.58 9.98
CA PRO A 14 14.80 0.69 10.67
C PRO A 14 16.24 0.79 10.15
N ALA A 15 17.19 0.55 11.05
CA ALA A 15 18.62 0.60 10.72
C ALA A 15 19.01 -0.47 9.69
N SER A 16 18.27 -1.58 9.61
CA SER A 16 18.48 -2.66 8.66
C SER A 16 17.14 -3.33 8.31
N GLY A 17 17.12 -4.08 7.20
CA GLY A 17 15.94 -4.81 6.76
C GLY A 17 14.93 -3.98 5.96
N LEU A 18 13.81 -4.62 5.65
CA LEU A 18 12.72 -4.03 4.88
C LEU A 18 11.78 -3.25 5.80
N TRP A 19 11.20 -2.19 5.26
CA TRP A 19 10.05 -1.54 5.87
C TRP A 19 9.11 -1.01 4.81
N CYS A 20 7.85 -0.82 5.20
CA CYS A 20 6.83 -0.29 4.32
C CYS A 20 6.12 0.89 4.96
N ARG A 21 5.69 1.82 4.10
CA ARG A 21 4.75 2.88 4.46
C ARG A 21 3.44 2.65 3.73
N LEU A 22 2.37 2.51 4.50
CA LEU A 22 1.00 2.42 3.98
C LEU A 22 0.40 3.83 3.88
N ASN A 23 -0.14 4.16 2.71
CA ASN A 23 -0.91 5.37 2.48
C ASN A 23 -2.26 5.00 1.85
N ILE A 24 -3.36 5.53 2.40
CA ILE A 24 -4.71 5.28 1.88
C ILE A 24 -5.26 6.62 1.40
N GLN A 25 -5.57 6.70 0.11
CA GLN A 25 -6.09 7.87 -0.56
C GLN A 25 -7.55 7.61 -0.90
N TYR A 26 -8.46 8.32 -0.25
CA TYR A 26 -9.88 8.25 -0.57
C TYR A 26 -10.19 9.25 -1.68
N ALA A 27 -10.87 8.81 -2.73
CA ALA A 27 -11.45 9.71 -3.71
C ALA A 27 -12.83 10.19 -3.24
N THR A 28 -13.34 11.27 -3.86
CA THR A 28 -14.67 11.80 -3.55
C THR A 28 -15.72 10.71 -3.75
N ALA A 29 -16.55 10.48 -2.72
CA ALA A 29 -17.64 9.53 -2.78
C ALA A 29 -18.63 9.94 -3.87
N PHE A 30 -19.05 8.99 -4.72
CA PHE A 30 -20.04 9.24 -5.76
C PHE A 30 -21.19 8.24 -5.62
N MET A 31 -22.42 8.71 -5.89
CA MET A 31 -23.62 7.87 -5.82
C MET A 31 -23.60 6.86 -6.97
N ALA A 32 -23.45 5.56 -6.65
CA ALA A 32 -23.26 4.53 -7.67
C ALA A 32 -24.57 3.98 -8.25
N GLY A 33 -25.73 4.34 -7.68
CA GLY A 33 -27.05 4.02 -8.22
C GLY A 33 -28.20 4.26 -7.23
N MET A 34 -29.42 4.40 -7.76
CA MET A 34 -30.66 4.31 -6.98
C MET A 34 -31.20 2.88 -7.10
N ALA A 35 -30.66 1.96 -6.31
CA ALA A 35 -31.38 0.73 -5.96
C ALA A 35 -32.27 0.99 -4.73
N ASP A 36 -32.88 -0.04 -4.14
CA ASP A 36 -33.83 0.06 -3.00
C ASP A 36 -33.33 0.88 -1.78
N LYS A 37 -32.02 1.12 -1.67
CA LYS A 37 -31.39 2.07 -0.73
C LYS A 37 -30.24 2.81 -1.44
N PRO A 38 -29.96 4.07 -1.08
CA PRO A 38 -28.83 4.82 -1.64
C PRO A 38 -27.52 4.08 -1.34
N TYR A 39 -26.85 3.60 -2.39
CA TYR A 39 -25.63 2.83 -2.29
C TYR A 39 -24.46 3.70 -2.74
N THR A 40 -23.66 4.13 -1.77
CA THR A 40 -22.54 5.05 -1.99
C THR A 40 -21.25 4.24 -2.08
N ARG A 41 -20.66 4.22 -3.27
CA ARG A 41 -19.31 3.68 -3.46
C ARG A 41 -18.31 4.77 -3.09
N LYS A 42 -17.38 4.44 -2.20
CA LYS A 42 -16.19 5.25 -1.90
C LYS A 42 -15.00 4.60 -2.59
N PRO A 43 -14.67 5.00 -3.83
CA PRO A 43 -13.46 4.56 -4.47
C PRO A 43 -12.24 5.16 -3.77
N GLY A 44 -11.12 4.47 -3.84
CA GLY A 44 -9.85 4.96 -3.34
C GLY A 44 -8.68 4.15 -3.87
N GLN A 45 -7.49 4.55 -3.44
CA GLN A 45 -6.25 3.86 -3.75
C GLN A 45 -5.46 3.63 -2.46
N ILE A 46 -5.01 2.39 -2.25
CA ILE A 46 -4.00 2.05 -1.28
C ILE A 46 -2.65 2.11 -2.00
N SER A 47 -1.67 2.79 -1.41
CA SER A 47 -0.29 2.82 -1.88
C SER A 47 0.62 2.31 -0.78
N ILE A 48 1.29 1.19 -1.04
CA ILE A 48 2.26 0.57 -0.14
C ILE A 48 3.65 0.85 -0.70
N GLN A 49 4.37 1.75 -0.05
CA GLN A 49 5.74 2.09 -0.42
C GLN A 49 6.67 1.17 0.34
N CYS A 50 7.33 0.25 -0.37
CA CYS A 50 8.30 -0.67 0.20
C CYS A 50 9.70 -0.09 0.05
N PHE A 51 10.52 -0.22 1.09
CA PHE A 51 11.87 0.33 1.13
C PHE A 51 12.86 -0.73 1.59
N THR A 52 14.03 -0.74 0.96
CA THR A 52 15.21 -1.48 1.39
C THR A 52 16.43 -0.57 1.30
N ARG A 53 17.50 -0.85 2.05
CA ARG A 53 18.74 -0.09 1.88
C ARG A 53 19.39 -0.42 0.54
N VAL A 54 20.02 0.56 -0.09
CA VAL A 54 20.80 0.30 -1.30
C VAL A 54 21.93 -0.69 -0.99
N ARG A 55 22.26 -1.53 -1.97
CA ARG A 55 23.36 -2.51 -1.90
C ARG A 55 23.21 -3.62 -0.83
N THR A 56 22.04 -3.78 -0.20
CA THR A 56 21.74 -4.94 0.67
C THR A 56 21.04 -6.08 -0.07
N GLY A 57 20.90 -5.97 -1.40
CA GLY A 57 20.16 -6.90 -2.25
C GLY A 57 18.69 -6.51 -2.41
N ILE A 58 18.20 -6.60 -3.65
CA ILE A 58 16.81 -6.23 -4.00
C ILE A 58 15.85 -7.43 -3.97
N LYS A 59 16.34 -8.65 -3.74
CA LYS A 59 15.50 -9.86 -3.79
C LYS A 59 14.31 -9.78 -2.81
N ALA A 60 14.59 -9.46 -1.55
CA ALA A 60 13.57 -9.47 -0.50
C ALA A 60 12.48 -8.39 -0.72
N ILE A 61 12.84 -7.22 -1.28
CA ILE A 61 11.84 -6.18 -1.59
C ILE A 61 10.97 -6.58 -2.80
N ASN A 62 11.52 -7.27 -3.80
CA ASN A 62 10.74 -7.80 -4.91
C ASN A 62 9.79 -8.92 -4.44
N GLU A 63 10.27 -9.88 -3.65
CA GLU A 63 9.42 -10.95 -3.08
C GLU A 63 8.26 -10.38 -2.24
N LEU A 64 8.53 -9.30 -1.49
CA LEU A 64 7.50 -8.58 -0.75
C LEU A 64 6.50 -7.90 -1.69
N ALA A 65 6.97 -7.21 -2.73
CA ALA A 65 6.11 -6.53 -3.69
C ALA A 65 5.22 -7.52 -4.46
N ASP A 66 5.78 -8.66 -4.89
CA ASP A 66 5.06 -9.75 -5.54
C ASP A 66 3.99 -10.36 -4.61
N SER A 67 4.33 -10.57 -3.33
CA SER A 67 3.38 -11.09 -2.34
C SER A 67 2.24 -10.12 -2.08
N LEU A 68 2.52 -8.81 -2.04
CA LEU A 68 1.50 -7.77 -1.89
C LEU A 68 0.59 -7.69 -3.11
N GLU A 69 1.16 -7.73 -4.32
CA GLU A 69 0.37 -7.75 -5.55
C GLU A 69 -0.54 -8.99 -5.61
N ALA A 70 0.00 -10.17 -5.32
CA ALA A 70 -0.77 -11.41 -5.32
C ALA A 70 -1.85 -11.44 -4.23
N HIS A 71 -1.58 -10.85 -3.06
CA HIS A 71 -2.54 -10.81 -1.97
C HIS A 71 -3.69 -9.84 -2.25
N PHE A 72 -3.39 -8.64 -2.76
CA PHE A 72 -4.40 -7.60 -2.93
C PHE A 72 -5.07 -7.61 -4.30
N GLY A 73 -4.47 -8.25 -5.30
CA GLY A 73 -5.05 -8.41 -6.63
C GLY A 73 -6.39 -9.14 -6.53
N TYR A 74 -7.48 -8.43 -6.81
CA TYR A 74 -8.85 -8.93 -6.77
C TYR A 74 -9.31 -9.47 -5.41
N TRP A 75 -8.63 -9.09 -4.33
CA TRP A 75 -9.02 -9.47 -2.98
C TRP A 75 -10.25 -8.70 -2.53
N SER A 76 -11.13 -9.36 -1.77
CA SER A 76 -12.31 -8.73 -1.19
C SER A 76 -12.58 -9.25 0.20
N SER A 77 -13.15 -8.39 1.05
CA SER A 77 -13.57 -8.73 2.40
C SER A 77 -14.70 -7.82 2.84
N GLY A 78 -15.89 -8.39 3.02
CA GLY A 78 -17.11 -7.63 3.32
C GLY A 78 -17.41 -6.60 2.22
N ASP A 79 -17.55 -5.33 2.62
CA ASP A 79 -17.84 -4.22 1.71
C ASP A 79 -16.59 -3.63 1.04
N LEU A 80 -15.40 -4.18 1.30
CA LEU A 80 -14.13 -3.74 0.69
C LEU A 80 -13.73 -4.68 -0.44
N GLU A 81 -13.63 -4.13 -1.65
CA GLU A 81 -13.17 -4.86 -2.82
C GLU A 81 -11.97 -4.16 -3.44
N CYS A 82 -10.85 -4.87 -3.50
CA CYS A 82 -9.65 -4.49 -4.22
C CYS A 82 -9.76 -4.94 -5.69
N MET A 83 -9.23 -4.12 -6.59
CA MET A 83 -9.15 -4.40 -8.02
C MET A 83 -7.74 -4.91 -8.34
N GLU A 84 -7.19 -4.54 -9.50
CA GLU A 84 -5.80 -4.79 -9.82
C GLU A 84 -4.84 -4.04 -8.87
N ALA A 85 -3.77 -4.74 -8.50
CA ALA A 85 -2.60 -4.17 -7.87
C ALA A 85 -1.54 -3.94 -8.95
N THR A 86 -0.73 -2.89 -8.80
CA THR A 86 0.33 -2.56 -9.76
C THR A 86 1.60 -2.18 -9.02
N GLN A 87 2.70 -2.82 -9.38
CA GLN A 87 4.02 -2.47 -8.89
C GLN A 87 4.64 -1.35 -9.73
N VAL A 88 5.26 -0.37 -9.07
CA VAL A 88 5.97 0.75 -9.68
C VAL A 88 7.34 0.88 -9.01
N VAL A 89 8.40 0.61 -9.76
CA VAL A 89 9.77 0.80 -9.29
C VAL A 89 10.09 2.29 -9.26
N ALA A 90 10.26 2.85 -8.06
CA ALA A 90 10.60 4.25 -7.87
C ALA A 90 12.11 4.51 -7.97
N GLY A 91 12.93 3.46 -7.83
CA GLY A 91 14.39 3.53 -7.95
C GLY A 91 15.08 3.84 -6.61
N GLU A 92 16.27 4.41 -6.68
CA GLU A 92 17.07 4.77 -5.50
C GLU A 92 16.91 6.24 -5.12
N PHE A 93 16.62 6.50 -3.84
CA PHE A 93 16.55 7.84 -3.27
C PHE A 93 17.05 7.83 -1.83
N GLU A 94 17.91 8.79 -1.47
CA GLU A 94 18.47 8.96 -0.11
C GLU A 94 19.03 7.66 0.54
N GLY A 95 19.63 6.78 -0.26
CA GLY A 95 20.23 5.52 0.23
C GLY A 95 19.21 4.39 0.46
N PHE A 96 17.98 4.56 -0.02
CA PHE A 96 16.97 3.51 -0.08
C PHE A 96 16.59 3.19 -1.53
N TYR A 97 16.32 1.92 -1.80
CA TYR A 97 15.66 1.46 -3.01
C TYR A 97 14.18 1.25 -2.73
N GLN A 98 13.31 1.75 -3.60
CA GLN A 98 11.86 1.81 -3.37
C GLN A 98 11.06 1.14 -4.50
N ILE A 99 10.07 0.35 -4.08
CA ILE A 99 9.00 -0.19 -4.94
C ILE A 99 7.66 0.20 -4.33
N ASN A 100 6.77 0.77 -5.13
CA ASN A 100 5.41 1.10 -4.73
C ASN A 100 4.43 0.07 -5.26
N VAL A 101 3.58 -0.47 -4.39
CA VAL A 101 2.44 -1.30 -4.79
C VAL A 101 1.18 -0.46 -4.65
N ASN A 102 0.53 -0.15 -5.77
CA ASN A 102 -0.70 0.63 -5.81
C ASN A 102 -1.88 -0.30 -6.04
N ILE A 103 -2.90 -0.22 -5.19
CA ILE A 103 -4.08 -1.06 -5.22
C ILE A 103 -5.31 -0.16 -5.28
N ARG A 104 -6.10 -0.27 -6.34
CA ARG A 104 -7.39 0.41 -6.40
C ARG A 104 -8.40 -0.36 -5.56
N PHE A 105 -9.19 0.34 -4.76
CA PHE A 105 -10.24 -0.27 -3.97
C PHE A 105 -11.55 0.49 -4.09
N ARG A 106 -12.65 -0.21 -3.83
CA ARG A 106 -13.96 0.39 -3.59
C ARG A 106 -14.50 -0.14 -2.28
N ALA A 107 -15.02 0.77 -1.46
CA ALA A 107 -15.72 0.44 -0.22
C ALA A 107 -17.17 0.94 -0.32
N GLY A 108 -18.16 0.13 0.03
CA GLY A 108 -19.54 0.62 0.12
C GLY A 108 -20.61 -0.44 0.04
#